data_AF-A0A090RVN2-F1
#
_entry.id   AF-A0A090RVN2-F1
#
_cell.length_a   1.000
_cell.length_b   1.000
_cell.length_c   1.000
_cell.angle_alpha   90.00
_cell.angle_beta   90.00
_cell.angle_gamma   90.00
#
_symmetry.space_group_name_H-M   'P 1'
#
loop_
_entity.id
_entity.type
_entity.pdbx_description
1 polymer ?
#
loop_
_entity_poly.entity_id
_entity_poly.type
_entity_poly.pdbx_seq_one_letter_code
_entity_poly.pdbx_strand_id
1 'polypeptide(L)'
;MPELIKTLRGKVPMIGICLGHQAIVEAYGGVVAGAGEIIHGKVSMMAHDNHAIYQGLPSPLAIARYHSLVATKVPDSLEVTAQVDGLVMSVANEQDRICGFQFHPESIMTTYGATLLSNAIAWATEKSNETKSA
;
A
#
# COMPACT_ATOMS: atom_id res chain seq x y z
N MET A 1 6.51 8.98 -13.62
CA MET A 1 6.70 7.88 -12.64
C MET A 1 6.11 6.55 -13.09
N PRO A 2 4.90 6.49 -13.72
CA PRO A 2 4.30 5.20 -14.12
C PRO A 2 5.17 4.34 -15.04
N GLU A 3 5.94 4.94 -15.97
CA GLU A 3 6.80 4.18 -16.90
C GLU A 3 7.92 3.40 -16.20
N LEU A 4 8.49 3.92 -15.10
CA LEU A 4 9.49 3.19 -14.32
C LEU A 4 8.86 1.95 -13.68
N ILE A 5 7.68 2.12 -13.07
CA ILE A 5 6.94 1.03 -12.42
C ILE A 5 6.54 -0.03 -13.45
N LYS A 6 6.02 0.36 -14.62
CA LYS A 6 5.67 -0.57 -15.70
C LYS A 6 6.89 -1.36 -16.21
N THR A 7 8.06 -0.72 -16.26
CA THR A 7 9.30 -1.35 -16.75
C THR A 7 9.87 -2.37 -15.75
N LEU A 8 9.70 -2.10 -14.45
CA LEU A 8 10.36 -2.85 -13.36
C LEU A 8 9.43 -3.77 -12.56
N ARG A 9 8.10 -3.65 -12.68
CA ARG A 9 7.17 -4.55 -11.97
C ARG A 9 7.44 -6.01 -12.39
N GLY A 10 7.40 -6.91 -11.41
CA GLY A 10 7.78 -8.32 -11.59
C GLY A 10 9.29 -8.59 -11.66
N LYS A 11 10.15 -7.55 -11.63
CA LYS A 11 11.62 -7.70 -11.66
C LYS A 11 12.27 -7.26 -10.34
N VAL A 12 11.73 -6.22 -9.73
CA VAL A 12 12.21 -5.66 -8.47
C VAL A 12 11.01 -5.39 -7.57
N PRO A 13 11.03 -5.84 -6.30
CA PRO A 13 9.99 -5.49 -5.34
C PRO A 13 9.89 -3.97 -5.15
N MET A 14 8.67 -3.44 -4.99
CA MET A 14 8.46 -2.00 -4.87
C MET A 14 7.47 -1.67 -3.75
N ILE A 15 7.81 -0.66 -2.95
CA ILE A 15 6.94 -0.09 -1.91
C ILE A 15 6.70 1.37 -2.25
N GLY A 16 5.45 1.75 -2.53
CA GLY A 16 5.06 3.12 -2.83
C GLY A 16 4.36 3.81 -1.66
N ILE A 17 4.80 5.00 -1.28
CA ILE A 17 4.18 5.78 -0.20
C ILE A 17 3.55 7.05 -0.78
N CYS A 18 2.31 7.35 -0.38
CA CYS A 18 1.54 8.51 -0.81
C CYS A 18 1.47 8.66 -2.34
N LEU A 19 2.22 9.59 -2.95
CA LEU A 19 2.29 9.72 -4.41
C LEU A 19 2.85 8.45 -5.08
N GLY A 20 3.74 7.72 -4.41
CA GLY A 20 4.24 6.43 -4.89
C GLY A 20 3.13 5.36 -4.97
N HIS A 21 2.22 5.33 -3.98
CA HIS A 21 1.05 4.47 -4.02
C HIS A 21 0.13 4.82 -5.20
N GLN A 22 -0.11 6.12 -5.42
CA GLN A 22 -0.91 6.60 -6.55
C GLN A 22 -0.29 6.19 -7.89
N ALA A 23 1.02 6.36 -8.03
CA ALA A 23 1.74 5.95 -9.24
C ALA A 23 1.69 4.43 -9.47
N ILE A 24 1.69 3.61 -8.41
CA ILE A 24 1.47 2.16 -8.52
C ILE A 24 0.06 1.89 -9.05
N VAL A 25 -0.97 2.47 -8.44
CA VAL A 25 -2.36 2.27 -8.88
C VAL A 25 -2.53 2.64 -10.36
N GLU A 26 -2.03 3.79 -10.79
CA GLU A 26 -2.09 4.22 -12.19
C GLU A 26 -1.28 3.31 -13.13
N ALA A 27 -0.10 2.85 -12.71
CA ALA A 27 0.73 1.95 -13.51
C ALA A 27 0.05 0.59 -13.78
N TYR A 28 -0.86 0.16 -12.91
CA TYR A 28 -1.67 -1.04 -13.09
C TYR A 28 -3.01 -0.79 -13.81
N GLY A 29 -3.31 0.46 -14.18
CA GLY A 29 -4.54 0.83 -14.90
C GLY A 29 -5.70 1.28 -14.00
N GLY A 30 -5.42 1.58 -12.73
CA GLY A 30 -6.36 2.21 -11.82
C GLY A 30 -6.54 3.71 -12.08
N VAL A 31 -7.42 4.33 -11.28
CA VAL A 31 -7.72 5.77 -11.36
C VAL A 31 -7.50 6.40 -9.99
N VAL A 32 -6.78 7.51 -9.98
CA VAL A 32 -6.61 8.38 -8.81
C VAL A 32 -7.37 9.67 -9.06
N ALA A 33 -8.24 10.03 -8.12
CA ALA A 33 -9.08 11.23 -8.23
C ALA A 33 -9.28 11.88 -6.86
N GLY A 34 -9.97 13.02 -6.83
CA GLY A 34 -10.28 13.75 -5.61
C GLY A 34 -11.03 12.88 -4.60
N ALA A 35 -10.62 12.92 -3.35
CA ALA A 35 -11.20 12.13 -2.26
C ALA A 35 -12.57 12.64 -1.77
N GLY A 36 -13.15 13.64 -2.44
CA GLY A 36 -14.36 14.36 -2.00
C GLY A 36 -14.08 15.38 -0.88
N GLU A 37 -13.34 14.97 0.15
CA GLU A 37 -12.89 15.85 1.24
C GLU A 37 -11.36 15.95 1.29
N ILE A 38 -10.83 17.16 1.46
CA ILE A 38 -9.40 17.39 1.66
C ILE A 38 -9.06 17.10 3.12
N ILE A 39 -8.23 16.10 3.37
CA ILE A 39 -7.76 15.74 4.72
C ILE A 39 -6.27 16.08 4.84
N HIS A 40 -5.95 17.00 5.76
CA HIS A 40 -4.57 17.36 6.10
C HIS A 40 -4.34 17.20 7.60
N GLY A 41 -3.30 16.43 7.98
CA GLY A 41 -2.81 16.36 9.36
C GLY A 41 -3.79 15.74 10.34
N LYS A 42 -4.65 14.81 9.89
CA LYS A 42 -5.57 14.07 10.76
C LYS A 42 -5.10 12.63 10.95
N VAL A 43 -5.29 12.14 12.17
CA VAL A 43 -5.23 10.71 12.47
C VAL A 43 -6.53 10.07 12.02
N SER A 44 -6.44 8.92 11.36
CA SER A 44 -7.59 8.08 11.03
C SER A 44 -7.36 6.65 11.48
N MET A 45 -8.45 5.95 11.80
CA MET A 45 -8.44 4.56 12.18
C MET A 45 -8.64 3.71 10.93
N MET A 46 -7.57 3.10 10.43
CA MET A 46 -7.55 2.29 9.23
C MET A 46 -7.82 0.83 9.56
N ALA A 47 -8.84 0.24 8.95
CA ALA A 47 -9.02 -1.20 8.97
C ALA A 47 -8.10 -1.82 7.91
N HIS A 48 -7.36 -2.84 8.30
CA HIS A 48 -6.58 -3.66 7.37
C HIS A 48 -7.02 -5.12 7.44
N ASP A 49 -6.71 -5.85 6.38
CA ASP A 49 -6.95 -7.28 6.27
C ASP A 49 -5.82 -8.10 6.89
N ASN A 50 -5.95 -9.43 6.87
CA ASN A 50 -4.96 -10.37 7.42
C ASN A 50 -3.73 -10.59 6.50
N HIS A 51 -3.36 -9.58 5.71
CA HIS A 51 -2.20 -9.64 4.83
C HIS A 51 -0.88 -9.63 5.63
N ALA A 52 0.15 -10.35 5.16
CA ALA A 52 1.43 -10.51 5.87
C ALA A 52 2.12 -9.19 6.26
N ILE A 53 1.95 -8.16 5.43
CA ILE A 53 2.39 -6.77 5.69
C ILE A 53 1.90 -6.24 7.06
N TYR A 54 0.72 -6.66 7.52
CA TYR A 54 0.14 -6.20 8.79
C TYR A 54 0.32 -7.19 9.95
N GLN A 55 1.19 -8.20 9.81
CA GLN A 55 1.40 -9.19 10.84
C GLN A 55 1.75 -8.55 12.20
N GLY A 56 0.96 -8.90 13.22
CA GLY A 56 1.15 -8.41 14.58
C GLY A 56 0.71 -6.95 14.80
N LEU A 57 0.08 -6.30 13.83
CA LEU A 57 -0.48 -4.96 13.96
C LEU A 57 -1.96 -5.01 14.37
N PRO A 58 -2.44 -4.03 15.15
CA PRO A 58 -3.85 -3.93 15.50
C PRO A 58 -4.69 -3.45 14.31
N SER A 59 -5.90 -4.01 14.16
CA SER A 59 -6.92 -3.50 13.26
C SER A 59 -8.14 -3.05 14.09
N PRO A 60 -8.52 -1.76 14.09
CA PRO A 60 -7.97 -0.69 13.25
C PRO A 60 -6.63 -0.11 13.75
N LEU A 61 -5.80 0.35 12.81
CA LEU A 61 -4.50 0.98 13.02
C LEU A 61 -4.60 2.51 12.88
N ALA A 62 -4.01 3.26 13.81
CA ALA A 62 -3.91 4.72 13.71
C ALA A 62 -2.87 5.14 12.66
N ILE A 63 -3.30 5.93 11.65
CA ILE A 63 -2.46 6.39 10.54
C ILE A 63 -2.53 7.91 10.34
N ALA A 64 -1.43 8.49 9.86
CA ALA A 64 -1.34 9.89 9.47
C ALA A 64 -1.77 10.11 8.02
N ARG A 65 -2.78 10.97 7.79
CA ARG A 65 -3.30 11.28 6.44
C ARG A 65 -3.06 12.73 6.03
N TYR A 66 -2.62 12.93 4.79
CA TYR A 66 -2.23 14.24 4.22
C TYR A 66 -2.67 14.46 2.76
N HIS A 67 -3.65 13.70 2.27
CA HIS A 67 -3.90 13.57 0.83
C HIS A 67 -5.26 14.12 0.42
N SER A 68 -5.26 14.89 -0.68
CA SER A 68 -6.45 15.38 -1.38
C SER A 68 -6.94 14.41 -2.47
N LEU A 69 -6.09 13.47 -2.87
CA LEU A 69 -6.33 12.47 -3.90
C LEU A 69 -6.26 11.06 -3.30
N VAL A 70 -7.06 10.15 -3.84
CA VAL A 70 -7.11 8.73 -3.47
C VAL A 70 -7.35 7.88 -4.71
N ALA A 71 -6.99 6.60 -4.64
CA ALA A 71 -7.39 5.62 -5.63
C ALA A 71 -8.92 5.42 -5.57
N THR A 72 -9.63 5.79 -6.64
CA THR A 72 -11.08 5.62 -6.78
C THR A 72 -11.45 4.41 -7.62
N LYS A 73 -10.51 3.92 -8.45
CA LYS A 73 -10.62 2.64 -9.15
C LYS A 73 -9.32 1.87 -8.98
N VAL A 74 -9.43 0.68 -8.41
CA VAL A 74 -8.33 -0.27 -8.29
C VAL A 74 -8.63 -1.44 -9.22
N PRO A 75 -7.71 -1.83 -10.12
CA PRO A 75 -7.89 -2.99 -11.00
C PRO A 75 -7.79 -4.29 -10.21
N ASP A 76 -8.41 -5.37 -10.70
CA ASP A 76 -8.40 -6.69 -10.03
C ASP A 76 -6.98 -7.29 -9.86
N SER A 77 -6.00 -6.77 -10.60
CA SER A 77 -4.59 -7.12 -10.45
C SER A 77 -3.93 -6.49 -9.21
N LEU A 78 -4.62 -5.60 -8.50
CA LEU A 78 -4.19 -5.05 -7.22
C LEU A 78 -5.22 -5.40 -6.15
N GLU A 79 -4.80 -6.14 -5.15
CA GLU A 79 -5.59 -6.41 -3.96
C GLU A 79 -5.62 -5.14 -3.09
N VAL A 80 -6.81 -4.72 -2.67
CA VAL A 80 -6.95 -3.67 -1.63
C VAL A 80 -6.79 -4.34 -0.28
N THR A 81 -5.78 -3.95 0.50
CA THR A 81 -5.43 -4.63 1.77
C THR A 81 -5.72 -3.78 3.01
N ALA A 82 -6.08 -2.52 2.84
CA ALA A 82 -6.53 -1.65 3.93
C ALA A 82 -7.36 -0.46 3.45
N GLN A 83 -8.30 -0.02 4.29
CA GLN A 83 -9.27 1.05 3.98
C GLN A 83 -9.61 1.92 5.21
N VAL A 84 -10.08 3.14 4.95
CA VAL A 84 -10.72 4.05 5.92
C VAL A 84 -12.00 4.55 5.29
N ASP A 85 -13.17 4.27 5.88
CA ASP A 85 -14.48 4.74 5.40
C ASP A 85 -14.71 4.46 3.89
N GLY A 86 -14.28 3.29 3.42
CA GLY A 86 -14.37 2.89 2.00
C GLY A 86 -13.31 3.50 1.08
N LEU A 87 -12.42 4.35 1.59
CA LEU A 87 -11.28 4.88 0.85
C LEU A 87 -10.11 3.92 0.91
N VAL A 88 -9.53 3.61 -0.25
CA VAL A 88 -8.36 2.73 -0.38
C VAL A 88 -7.14 3.36 0.29
N MET A 89 -6.64 2.69 1.34
CA MET A 89 -5.44 3.13 2.07
C MET A 89 -4.21 2.28 1.76
N SER A 90 -4.39 1.05 1.29
CA SER A 90 -3.29 0.22 0.82
C SER A 90 -3.69 -0.75 -0.27
N VAL A 91 -2.74 -1.05 -1.14
CA VAL A 91 -2.86 -2.09 -2.18
C VAL A 91 -1.63 -2.99 -2.19
N ALA A 92 -1.78 -4.22 -2.68
CA ALA A 92 -0.69 -5.16 -2.92
C ALA A 92 -0.89 -5.94 -4.24
N ASN A 93 0.22 -6.34 -4.85
CA ASN A 93 0.28 -7.38 -5.88
C ASN A 93 1.27 -8.45 -5.40
N GLU A 94 0.77 -9.67 -5.20
CA GLU A 94 1.57 -10.79 -4.70
C GLU A 94 2.61 -11.29 -5.70
N GLN A 95 2.27 -11.32 -6.99
CA GLN A 95 3.16 -11.84 -8.03
C GLN A 95 4.37 -10.93 -8.26
N ASP A 96 4.13 -9.62 -8.32
CA ASP A 96 5.14 -8.60 -8.59
C ASP A 96 5.88 -8.15 -7.32
N ARG A 97 5.45 -8.61 -6.13
CA ARG A 97 5.93 -8.17 -4.81
C ARG A 97 5.92 -6.64 -4.66
N ILE A 98 4.76 -6.06 -4.99
CA ILE A 98 4.55 -4.61 -4.93
C ILE A 98 3.46 -4.29 -3.93
N CYS A 99 3.68 -3.29 -3.07
CA CYS A 99 2.63 -2.72 -2.25
C CYS A 99 2.67 -1.20 -2.26
N GLY A 100 1.53 -0.60 -1.93
CA GLY A 100 1.41 0.85 -1.81
C GLY A 100 0.65 1.23 -0.55
N PHE A 101 1.07 2.30 0.11
CA PHE A 101 0.40 2.91 1.24
C PHE A 101 0.02 4.35 0.87
N GLN A 102 -1.27 4.68 0.93
CA GLN A 102 -1.75 6.04 0.67
C GLN A 102 -1.31 6.99 1.80
N PHE A 103 -1.18 6.47 3.02
CA PHE A 103 -0.77 7.19 4.22
C PHE A 103 0.75 7.17 4.43
N HIS A 104 1.20 7.87 5.47
CA HIS A 104 2.62 8.07 5.78
C HIS A 104 3.07 7.22 6.98
N PRO A 105 3.63 6.00 6.76
CA PRO A 105 4.16 5.18 7.83
C PRO A 105 5.41 5.78 8.50
N GLU A 106 6.07 6.74 7.86
CA GLU A 106 7.21 7.46 8.43
C GLU A 106 6.81 8.58 9.41
N SER A 107 5.53 8.96 9.45
CA SER A 107 5.04 10.02 10.33
C SER A 107 4.97 9.56 11.78
N ILE A 108 5.31 10.46 12.71
CA ILE A 108 5.15 10.26 14.16
C ILE A 108 3.70 9.92 14.55
N MET A 109 2.73 10.35 13.75
CA MET A 109 1.31 10.07 13.98
C MET A 109 0.88 8.66 13.56
N THR A 110 1.75 7.91 12.88
CA THR A 110 1.53 6.49 12.55
C THR A 110 2.33 5.63 13.53
N THR A 111 1.72 5.31 14.67
CA THR A 111 2.41 4.72 15.85
C THR A 111 3.10 3.39 15.60
N TYR A 112 2.62 2.59 14.65
CA TYR A 112 3.23 1.31 14.26
C TYR A 112 3.93 1.35 12.89
N GLY A 113 4.20 2.56 12.37
CA GLY A 113 4.70 2.73 11.00
C GLY A 113 6.06 2.06 10.75
N ALA A 114 6.96 2.06 11.74
CA ALA A 114 8.24 1.35 11.63
C ALA A 114 8.06 -0.17 11.53
N THR A 115 7.19 -0.76 12.34
CA THR A 115 6.86 -2.19 12.28
C THR A 115 6.19 -2.55 10.96
N LEU A 116 5.25 -1.72 10.49
CA LEU A 116 4.60 -1.88 9.18
C LEU A 116 5.62 -1.88 8.04
N LEU A 117 6.56 -0.93 8.02
CA LEU A 117 7.61 -0.88 6.99
C LEU A 117 8.54 -2.08 7.08
N SER A 118 8.90 -2.53 8.28
CA SER A 118 9.71 -3.74 8.47
C SER A 118 9.01 -4.97 7.89
N ASN A 119 7.73 -5.16 8.19
CA ASN A 119 6.93 -6.25 7.64
C ASN A 119 6.81 -6.16 6.12
N ALA A 120 6.58 -4.95 5.59
CA ALA A 120 6.47 -4.74 4.15
C ALA A 120 7.77 -5.06 3.41
N ILE A 121 8.93 -4.67 3.95
CA ILE A 121 10.24 -5.01 3.40
C ILE A 121 10.47 -6.52 3.49
N ALA A 122 10.15 -7.16 4.63
CA ALA A 122 10.29 -8.59 4.80
C ALA A 122 9.43 -9.37 3.78
N TRP A 123 8.15 -9.04 3.66
CA TRP A 123 7.24 -9.64 2.68
C TRP A 123 7.72 -9.43 1.24
N ALA A 124 8.13 -8.20 0.89
CA ALA A 124 8.56 -7.87 -0.48
C ALA A 124 9.86 -8.58 -0.88
N THR A 125 10.71 -8.91 0.09
CA THR A 125 12.02 -9.57 -0.15
C THR A 125 12.02 -11.06 0.15
N GLU A 126 10.90 -11.60 0.63
CA GLU A 126 10.77 -13.04 0.86
C GLU A 126 10.91 -13.78 -0.48
N LYS A 127 11.96 -14.60 -0.58
CA LYS A 127 12.18 -15.43 -1.76
C LYS A 127 10.98 -16.36 -1.88
N SER A 128 10.26 -16.29 -2.99
CA SER A 128 9.31 -17.32 -3.37
C SER A 128 10.05 -18.64 -3.29
N ASN A 129 9.67 -19.49 -2.32
CA ASN A 129 10.20 -20.84 -2.25
C ASN A 129 9.70 -21.56 -3.49
N GLU A 130 10.45 -21.48 -4.59
CA GLU A 130 10.30 -22.39 -5.70
C GLU A 130 10.40 -23.79 -5.12
N THR A 131 9.28 -24.49 -5.22
CA THR A 131 9.13 -25.87 -4.88
C THR A 131 10.23 -26.64 -5.61
N LYS A 132 11.31 -26.99 -4.91
CA LYS A 132 12.14 -28.15 -5.26
C LYS A 132 11.31 -29.40 -5.00
N SER A 133 10.29 -29.62 -5.82
CA SER A 133 9.75 -30.95 -6.03
C SER A 133 10.63 -31.60 -7.08
N ALA A 134 11.36 -32.60 -6.60
CA ALA A 134 12.18 -33.53 -7.37
C ALA A 134 11.36 -34.31 -8.41
#